data_AF-A0A381RUU3-F1
#
_entry.id   AF-A0A381RUU3-F1
#
_cell.length_a   1.000
_cell.length_b   1.000
_cell.length_c   1.000
_cell.angle_alpha   90.00
_cell.angle_beta   90.00
_cell.angle_gamma   90.00
#
_symmetry.space_group_name_H-M   'P 1'
#
loop_
_entity.id
_entity.type
_entity.pdbx_description
1 polymer ?
#
loop_
_entity_poly.entity_id
_entity_poly.type
_entity_poly.pdbx_seq_one_letter_code
_entity_poly.pdbx_strand_id
1 'polypeptide(L)' 'MKRHVHHEDFLDFVSRRSPVFKRRALPKSKREAIALMTDNPKLIRRPVLIVGRHVAFGFDKVRYTDLVKSSH' A
#
# COMPACT_ATOMS: atom_id res chain seq x y z
N MET A 1 11.32 9.29 -9.81
CA MET A 1 10.93 8.75 -8.49
C MET A 1 9.61 9.39 -8.04
N LYS A 2 8.55 8.60 -7.82
CA LYS A 2 7.20 9.10 -7.48
C LYS A 2 7.14 9.56 -6.00
N ARG A 3 6.98 10.87 -5.76
CA ARG A 3 6.63 11.43 -4.45
C ARG A 3 5.24 10.91 -4.06
N HIS A 4 5.13 10.25 -2.89
CA HIS A 4 3.89 9.72 -2.29
C HIS A 4 2.88 9.12 -3.29
N VAL A 5 2.98 7.81 -3.50
CA VAL A 5 2.09 6.89 -4.24
C VAL A 5 0.88 7.54 -4.96
N HIS A 6 0.86 7.39 -6.30
CA HIS A 6 -0.19 7.95 -7.15
C HIS A 6 -1.58 7.48 -6.72
N HIS A 7 -2.58 8.34 -6.97
CA HIS A 7 -3.97 8.07 -6.58
C HIS A 7 -4.55 6.80 -7.20
N GLU A 8 -3.96 6.32 -8.31
CA GLU A 8 -4.33 5.11 -9.06
C GLU A 8 -3.73 3.83 -8.46
N ASP A 9 -2.63 3.93 -7.73
CA ASP A 9 -1.88 2.80 -7.16
C ASP A 9 -2.49 2.34 -5.81
N PHE A 10 -3.70 2.80 -5.46
CA PHE A 10 -4.32 2.59 -4.15
C PHE A 10 -4.60 1.11 -3.82
N LEU A 11 -4.67 0.24 -4.84
CA LEU A 11 -4.81 -1.20 -4.66
C LEU A 11 -3.56 -1.86 -4.08
N ASP A 12 -2.39 -1.21 -4.17
CA ASP A 12 -1.17 -1.72 -3.53
C ASP A 12 -1.21 -1.63 -2.01
N PHE A 13 -2.05 -0.74 -1.45
CA PHE A 13 -2.16 -0.53 -0.01
C PHE A 13 -2.85 -1.69 0.70
N VAL A 14 -3.72 -2.41 -0.02
CA VAL A 14 -4.59 -3.45 0.53
C VAL A 14 -4.14 -4.84 0.07
N SER A 15 -4.30 -5.83 0.95
CA SER A 15 -4.07 -7.23 0.64
C SER A 15 -5.24 -7.76 -0.21
N ARG A 16 -5.12 -7.63 -1.53
CA ARG A 16 -6.14 -8.05 -2.52
C ARG A 16 -6.60 -9.51 -2.40
N ARG A 17 -5.78 -10.37 -1.78
CA ARG A 17 -6.08 -11.79 -1.52
C ARG A 17 -6.82 -12.02 -0.19
N SER A 18 -7.15 -10.96 0.54
CA SER A 18 -7.87 -11.06 1.81
C SER A 18 -9.25 -11.71 1.62
N PRO A 19 -9.67 -12.63 2.50
CA PRO A 19 -11.01 -13.22 2.48
C PRO A 19 -12.14 -12.20 2.54
N VAL A 20 -11.88 -10.98 3.05
CA VAL A 20 -12.83 -9.86 3.07
C VAL A 20 -13.38 -9.59 1.66
N PHE A 21 -12.55 -9.72 0.63
CA PHE A 21 -12.95 -9.45 -0.75
C PHE A 21 -13.78 -10.58 -1.41
N LYS A 22 -14.01 -11.70 -0.72
CA LYS A 22 -14.99 -12.70 -1.15
C LYS A 22 -16.43 -12.22 -0.94
N ARG A 23 -16.64 -11.26 -0.02
CA ARG A 23 -17.96 -10.76 0.38
C ARG A 23 -18.13 -9.25 0.12
N ARG A 24 -17.08 -8.57 -0.31
CA ARG A 24 -17.03 -7.13 -0.55
C ARG A 24 -16.20 -6.85 -1.79
N ALA A 25 -16.58 -5.86 -2.58
CA ALA A 25 -15.78 -5.44 -3.74
C ALA A 25 -14.42 -4.86 -3.31
N LEU A 26 -13.45 -4.90 -4.22
CA LEU A 26 -12.21 -4.12 -4.08
C LEU A 26 -12.56 -2.62 -4.00
N PRO A 27 -11.77 -1.80 -3.27
CA PRO A 27 -11.95 -0.35 -3.31
C PRO A 27 -11.83 0.15 -4.75
N LYS A 28 -12.52 1.24 -5.06
CA LYS A 28 -12.46 1.91 -6.37
C LYS A 28 -11.72 3.24 -6.31
N SER A 29 -11.30 3.65 -5.11
CA SER A 29 -10.55 4.89 -4.91
C SER A 29 -9.59 4.80 -3.72
N LYS A 30 -8.62 5.72 -3.70
CA LYS A 30 -7.71 5.93 -2.54
C LYS A 30 -8.47 6.16 -1.24
N ARG A 31 -9.55 6.96 -1.27
CA ARG A 31 -10.36 7.25 -0.08
C ARG A 31 -11.03 5.98 0.47
N GLU A 32 -11.59 5.16 -0.40
CA GLU A 32 -12.20 3.89 -0.01
C GLU A 32 -11.16 2.90 0.52
N ALA A 33 -9.97 2.85 -0.09
CA ALA A 33 -8.89 2.00 0.41
C ALA A 33 -8.43 2.42 1.82
N ILE A 34 -8.30 3.72 2.08
CA ILE A 34 -7.95 4.23 3.41
C ILE A 34 -9.05 3.90 4.43
N ALA A 35 -10.32 4.17 4.10
CA ALA A 35 -11.44 3.83 4.99
C ALA A 35 -11.45 2.32 5.33
N LEU A 36 -11.25 1.47 4.33
CA LEU A 36 -11.14 0.03 4.51
C LEU A 36 -9.97 -0.39 5.43
N MET A 37 -8.83 0.28 5.32
CA MET A 37 -7.66 0.03 6.17
C MET A 37 -7.90 0.47 7.61
N THR A 38 -8.61 1.59 7.81
CA THR A 38 -8.99 2.08 9.14
C THR A 38 -9.98 1.12 9.80
N ASP A 39 -11.02 0.70 9.08
CA ASP A 39 -12.03 -0.24 9.58
C ASP A 39 -11.42 -1.63 9.87
N ASN A 40 -10.49 -2.08 9.01
CA ASN A 40 -9.85 -3.38 9.14
C ASN A 40 -8.33 -3.29 8.89
N PRO A 41 -7.54 -3.05 9.95
CA PRO A 41 -6.08 -2.90 9.83
C PRO A 41 -5.34 -4.16 9.34
N LYS A 42 -5.97 -5.34 9.41
CA LYS A 42 -5.41 -6.59 8.84
C LYS A 42 -5.42 -6.57 7.31
N LEU A 43 -6.21 -5.68 6.71
CA LEU A 43 -6.29 -5.52 5.26
C LEU A 43 -5.11 -4.74 4.68
N ILE A 44 -4.35 -4.02 5.51
CA ILE A 44 -3.13 -3.32 5.07
C ILE A 44 -2.12 -4.37 4.57
N ARG A 45 -1.61 -4.20 3.35
CA ARG A 45 -0.62 -5.11 2.76
C ARG A 45 0.73 -4.93 3.46
N ARG A 46 1.18 -5.98 4.15
CA ARG A 46 2.43 -6.00 4.94
C ARG A 46 3.54 -6.79 4.20
N PRO A 47 4.82 -6.52 4.46
CA PRO A 47 5.39 -5.45 5.31
C PRO A 47 5.13 -4.03 4.78
N VAL A 48 5.28 -3.01 5.63
CA VAL A 48 5.21 -1.59 5.22
C VAL A 48 6.57 -0.96 5.51
N LEU A 49 7.20 -0.39 4.48
CA LEU A 49 8.47 0.35 4.59
C LEU A 49 8.20 1.83 4.35
N ILE A 50 8.63 2.68 5.27
CA ILE A 50 8.52 4.14 5.18
C ILE A 50 9.91 4.73 5.25
N VAL A 51 10.30 5.53 4.26
CA VAL A 51 11.58 6.25 4.25
C VAL A 51 11.34 7.70 3.83
N GLY A 52 11.41 8.60 4.81
CA GLY A 52 11.06 10.01 4.64
C GLY A 52 9.65 10.19 4.06
N ARG A 53 9.60 10.69 2.82
CA ARG A 53 8.37 10.97 2.07
C ARG A 53 7.91 9.81 1.17
N HIS A 54 8.48 8.63 1.34
CA HIS A 54 8.21 7.48 0.50
C HIS A 54 7.67 6.31 1.30
N VAL A 55 6.79 5.54 0.67
CA VAL A 55 6.20 4.33 1.26
C VAL A 55 6.15 3.19 0.24
N ALA A 56 6.41 1.98 0.72
CA ALA A 56 6.20 0.73 0.00
C ALA A 56 5.33 -0.22 0.84
N PHE A 57 4.39 -0.90 0.17
CA PHE A 57 3.49 -1.89 0.76
C PHE A 57 3.75 -3.26 0.15
N GLY A 58 3.91 -4.26 1.01
CA GLY A 58 4.45 -5.55 0.62
C GLY A 58 5.96 -5.52 0.37
N PHE A 59 6.54 -6.71 0.21
CA PHE A 59 7.97 -6.85 -0.05
C PHE A 59 8.25 -6.76 -1.55
N ASP A 60 9.17 -5.87 -1.92
CA ASP A 60 9.74 -5.75 -3.26
C ASP A 60 11.23 -5.39 -3.12
N LYS A 61 12.11 -6.33 -3.48
CA LYS A 61 13.55 -6.20 -3.29
C LYS A 61 14.14 -4.99 -4.02
N VAL A 62 13.70 -4.73 -5.25
CA VAL A 62 14.23 -3.64 -6.08
C VAL A 62 13.77 -2.31 -5.49
N ARG A 63 12.46 -2.18 -5.25
CA ARG A 63 11.87 -0.96 -4.69
C ARG A 63 12.42 -0.62 -3.30
N TYR A 64 12.69 -1.63 -2.47
CA TYR A 64 13.32 -1.43 -1.16
C TYR A 64 14.73 -0.88 -1.30
N THR A 65 15.53 -1.50 -2.18
CA THR A 65 16.91 -1.06 -2.44
C THR A 65 16.95 0.38 -2.92
N ASP A 66 16.07 0.74 -3.85
CA ASP A 66 16.01 2.10 -4.40
C ASP A 66 15.57 3.13 -3.35
N LEU A 67 14.58 2.79 -2.50
CA LEU A 67 14.09 3.66 -1.43
C LEU A 67 15.16 3.93 -0.36
N VAL A 68 15.92 2.91 0.02
CA VAL A 68 17.00 3.05 1.00
C VAL A 68 18.16 3.86 0.42
N LYS A 69 18.53 3.62 -0.85
CA LYS A 69 19.60 4.38 -1.53
C LYS A 69 19.27 5.86 -1.73
N SER A 70 18.01 6.18 -2.02
CA SER A 70 17.58 7.57 -2.30
C SER A 70 17.42 8.45 -1.06
N SER A 71 17.75 7.92 0.13
CA SER A 71 17.57 8.60 1.43
C SER A 71 18.88 9.02 2.09
N HIS A 72 19.99 8.83 1.37
CA HIS A 72 21.31 9.41 1.61
C HIS A 72 21.56 10.49 0.55
#